data_AF-A0A6A3G7Q8-F1
#
_entry.id   AF-A0A6A3G7Q8-F1
#
_cell.length_a   1.000
_cell.length_b   1.000
_cell.length_c   1.000
_cell.angle_alpha   90.00
_cell.angle_beta   90.00
_cell.angle_gamma   90.00
#
_symmetry.space_group_name_H-M   'P 1'
#
loop_
_entity.id
_entity.type
_entity.pdbx_description
1 polymer ?
#
loop_
_entity_poly.entity_id
_entity_poly.type
_entity_poly.pdbx_seq_one_letter_code
_entity_poly.pdbx_strand_id
1 'polypeptide(L)' 'MREISDALQGMIKDLVFKNNIEQQKYDKLSVDDKKLFKEILEMTHLQYNFAEQLKDPLESLRMEYDKLKGELMLGN' A
#
# COMPACT_ATOMS: atom_id res chain seq x y z
N MET A 1 -20.18 -1.24 -7.76
CA MET A 1 -19.45 -0.57 -6.67
C MET A 1 -18.33 -1.54 -6.28
N ARG A 2 -17.05 -1.13 -6.24
CA ARG A 2 -15.99 -2.04 -5.76
C ARG A 2 -16.28 -2.38 -4.30
N GLU A 3 -16.39 -3.66 -3.96
CA GLU A 3 -16.58 -4.08 -2.58
C GLU A 3 -15.24 -3.93 -1.83
N ILE A 4 -15.29 -3.25 -0.69
CA ILE A 4 -14.17 -3.15 0.24
C ILE A 4 -14.10 -4.47 1.00
N SER A 5 -12.93 -5.10 1.05
CA SER A 5 -12.77 -6.35 1.80
C SER A 5 -12.94 -6.13 3.31
N ASP A 6 -13.39 -7.15 4.03
CA ASP A 6 -13.51 -7.11 5.50
C ASP A 6 -12.18 -6.76 6.18
N ALA A 7 -11.07 -7.23 5.60
CA ALA A 7 -9.71 -6.93 6.07
C ALA A 7 -9.38 -5.44 5.93
N LEU A 8 -9.69 -4.83 4.78
CA LEU A 8 -9.51 -3.40 4.57
C LEU A 8 -10.44 -2.57 5.45
N GLN A 9 -11.69 -3.01 5.63
CA GLN A 9 -12.63 -2.34 6.52
C GLN A 9 -12.16 -2.35 7.98
N GLY A 10 -11.56 -3.46 8.43
CA GLY A 10 -10.92 -3.57 9.74
C GLY A 10 -9.76 -2.59 9.90
N MET A 11 -8.89 -2.48 8.90
CA MET A 11 -7.78 -1.51 8.88
C MET A 11 -8.25 -0.07 8.93
N ILE A 12 -9.29 0.29 8.18
CA ILE A 12 -9.87 1.64 8.20
C ILE A 12 -10.44 1.95 9.59
N LYS A 13 -11.10 0.98 10.25
CA LYS A 13 -11.57 1.15 11.63
C LYS A 13 -10.42 1.37 12.62
N ASP A 14 -9.36 0.56 12.52
CA ASP A 14 -8.18 0.74 13.39
C ASP A 14 -7.53 2.11 13.19
N LEU A 15 -7.42 2.57 11.93
CA LEU A 15 -6.96 3.91 11.59
C LEU A 15 -7.85 5.00 12.22
N VAL A 16 -9.17 4.96 12.00
CA VAL A 16 -10.09 6.01 12.46
C VAL A 16 -10.23 6.06 13.97
N PHE A 17 -10.30 4.91 14.64
CA PHE A 17 -10.59 4.86 16.08
C PHE A 17 -9.35 4.79 16.97
N LYS A 18 -8.23 4.28 16.45
CA LYS A 18 -7.00 4.07 17.25
C LYS A 18 -5.83 4.90 16.75
N ASN A 19 -5.97 5.60 15.60
CA ASN A 19 -4.89 6.32 14.94
C ASN A 19 -3.61 5.48 14.80
N ASN A 20 -3.77 4.19 14.51
CA ASN A 20 -2.70 3.22 14.43
C ASN A 20 -2.82 2.38 13.16
N ILE A 21 -1.71 2.12 12.50
CA ILE A 21 -1.62 1.23 11.35
C ILE A 21 -0.76 0.03 11.73
N GLU A 22 -1.38 -1.14 11.85
CA GLU A 22 -0.65 -2.38 12.11
C GLU A 22 -0.04 -2.91 10.81
N GLN A 23 1.28 -2.78 10.66
CA GLN A 23 2.02 -3.21 9.47
C GLN A 23 1.72 -4.67 9.09
N GLN A 24 1.61 -5.58 10.06
CA GLN A 24 1.29 -6.99 9.81
C GLN A 24 -0.10 -7.20 9.18
N LYS A 25 -1.07 -6.34 9.50
CA LYS A 25 -2.40 -6.37 8.87
C LYS A 25 -2.33 -5.81 7.46
N TYR A 26 -1.59 -4.71 7.28
CA TYR A 26 -1.34 -4.12 5.97
C TYR A 26 -0.66 -5.11 5.02
N ASP A 27 0.39 -5.81 5.46
CA ASP A 27 1.16 -6.74 4.63
C ASP A 27 0.31 -7.92 4.11
N LYS A 28 -0.72 -8.33 4.86
CA LYS A 28 -1.66 -9.39 4.50
C LYS A 28 -2.77 -8.95 3.55
N LEU A 29 -2.94 -7.65 3.32
CA LEU A 29 -3.93 -7.15 2.36
C LEU A 29 -3.56 -7.57 0.93
N SER A 30 -4.59 -7.74 0.10
CA SER A 30 -4.43 -7.87 -1.34
C SER A 30 -3.77 -6.62 -1.93
N VAL A 31 -3.14 -6.74 -3.10
CA VAL A 31 -2.52 -5.58 -3.77
C VAL A 31 -3.54 -4.48 -4.06
N ASP A 32 -4.78 -4.85 -4.42
CA ASP A 32 -5.85 -3.89 -4.69
C ASP A 32 -6.32 -3.18 -3.41
N ASP A 33 -6.44 -3.91 -2.30
CA ASP A 33 -6.76 -3.30 -1.00
C ASP A 33 -5.64 -2.39 -0.49
N LYS A 34 -4.37 -2.75 -0.70
CA LYS A 34 -3.22 -1.91 -0.36
C LYS A 34 -3.22 -0.60 -1.13
N LYS A 35 -3.58 -0.63 -2.43
CA LYS A 35 -3.73 0.57 -3.26
C LYS A 35 -4.86 1.45 -2.74
N LEU A 36 -6.03 0.87 -2.50
CA LEU A 36 -7.19 1.61 -2.01
C LEU A 36 -6.92 2.22 -0.62
N PHE A 37 -6.25 1.49 0.28
CA PHE A 37 -5.86 2.02 1.59
C PHE A 37 -4.90 3.21 1.47
N LYS A 38 -3.91 3.13 0.56
CA LYS A 38 -2.99 4.24 0.28
C LYS A 38 -3.73 5.46 -0.28
N GLU A 39 -4.65 5.28 -1.22
CA GLU A 39 -5.48 6.35 -1.77
C GLU A 39 -6.31 7.03 -0.67
N ILE A 40 -6.93 6.25 0.24
CA ILE A 40 -7.70 6.79 1.38
C ILE A 40 -6.81 7.65 2.27
N LEU A 41 -5.60 7.19 2.59
CA LEU A 41 -4.67 7.97 3.40
C LEU A 41 -4.30 9.27 2.71
N GLU A 42 -3.90 9.21 1.43
CA GLU A 42 -3.52 10.38 0.63
C GLU A 42 -4.64 11.43 0.56
N MET A 43 -5.89 11.00 0.29
CA MET A 43 -7.06 11.87 0.24
C MET A 43 -7.38 12.53 1.58
N THR A 44 -7.15 11.83 2.69
CA THR A 44 -7.43 12.32 4.04
C THR A 44 -6.26 13.06 4.67
N HIS A 45 -5.11 13.14 3.97
CA HIS A 45 -3.85 13.66 4.48
C HIS A 45 -3.37 12.97 5.76
N LEU A 46 -3.88 11.78 6.10
CA LEU A 46 -3.52 11.06 7.31
C LEU A 46 -2.12 10.44 7.24
N GLN A 47 -1.53 10.32 6.05
CA GLN A 47 -0.14 9.85 5.88
C GLN A 47 0.88 10.67 6.68
N TYR A 48 0.61 11.95 6.95
CA TYR A 48 1.51 12.82 7.70
C TYR A 48 1.46 12.58 9.22
N ASN A 49 0.47 11.82 9.70
CA ASN A 49 0.32 11.50 11.11
C ASN A 49 1.17 10.30 11.54
N PHE A 50 1.79 9.59 10.59
CA PHE A 50 2.60 8.41 10.86
C PHE A 50 4.09 8.73 10.69
N ALA A 51 4.91 8.35 11.69
CA ALA A 51 6.35 8.55 11.66
C ALA A 51 7.04 7.71 10.57
N GLU A 52 6.48 6.54 10.26
CA GLU A 52 6.90 5.70 9.15
C GLU A 52 5.85 5.77 8.04
N GLN A 53 6.29 6.09 6.82
CA GLN A 53 5.43 6.07 5.65
C GLN A 53 5.15 4.63 5.23
N LEU A 54 3.90 4.34 4.87
CA LEU A 54 3.56 3.04 4.29
C LEU A 54 4.37 2.79 3.02
N LYS A 55 5.02 1.64 2.99
CA LYS A 55 5.79 1.19 1.83
C LYS A 55 4.89 1.08 0.60
N ASP A 56 5.37 1.54 -0.55
CA ASP A 56 4.59 1.48 -1.79
C ASP A 56 4.37 0.01 -2.20
N PRO A 57 3.11 -0.46 -2.33
CA PRO A 57 2.82 -1.85 -2.67
C PRO A 57 3.34 -2.26 -4.07
N LEU A 58 3.68 -1.30 -4.94
CA LEU A 58 4.24 -1.55 -6.26
C LEU A 58 5.76 -1.36 -6.31
N GLU A 59 6.43 -1.03 -5.21
CA GLU A 59 7.86 -0.76 -5.18
C GLU A 59 8.67 -1.94 -5.72
N SER A 60 8.39 -3.16 -5.21
CA SER A 60 9.07 -4.37 -5.67
C SER A 60 8.79 -4.66 -7.15
N LEU A 61 7.57 -4.42 -7.63
CA LEU A 61 7.22 -4.62 -9.03
C LEU A 61 7.92 -3.61 -9.94
N ARG A 62 8.05 -2.35 -9.52
CA ARG A 62 8.82 -1.33 -10.24
C ARG A 62 10.30 -1.68 -10.29
N MET A 63 10.88 -2.12 -9.18
CA MET A 63 12.27 -2.56 -9.13
C MET A 63 12.53 -3.73 -10.09
N GLU A 64 11.63 -4.71 -10.13
CA GLU A 64 11.75 -5.86 -11.02
C GLU A 64 11.59 -5.46 -12.50
N TYR A 65 10.65 -4.56 -12.80
CA TYR A 65 10.50 -3.95 -14.12
C TYR A 65 11.75 -3.18 -14.56
N ASP A 66 12.32 -2.34 -13.70
CA ASP A 66 13.51 -1.55 -13.99
C ASP A 66 14.73 -2.44 -14.23
N LYS A 67 14.85 -3.53 -13.46
CA LYS A 67 15.89 -4.55 -13.68
C LYS A 67 15.75 -5.21 -15.05
N LEU A 68 14.56 -5.71 -15.40
CA LEU A 68 14.27 -6.31 -16.70
C LEU A 68 14.55 -5.35 -17.86
N LYS A 69 14.15 -4.08 -17.71
CA LYS A 69 14.44 -3.03 -18.69
C LYS A 69 15.95 -2.79 -18.84
N GLY A 70 16.69 -2.80 -17.73
CA GLY A 70 18.15 -2.70 -17.75
C GLY A 70 18.82 -3.88 -18.48
N GLU A 71 18.36 -5.11 -18.21
CA GLU A 71 18.84 -6.32 -18.88
C GLU A 71 18.57 -6.27 -20.40
N LEU A 72 17.38 -5.82 -20.82
CA LEU A 72 17.04 -5.63 -22.24
C LEU A 72 17.91 -4.56 -22.92
N MET A 73 18.20 -3.45 -22.24
CA MET A 73 19.06 -2.39 -22.79
C MET A 73 20.53 -2.80 -22.92
N LEU A 74 20.98 -3.78 -22.13
CA LEU A 74 22.33 -4.32 -22.18
C LEU A 74 22.50 -5.46 -23.21
N GLY A 75 21.43 -5.88 -23.89
CA GLY A 75 21.49 -6.74 -25.08
C GLY A 75 21.83 -8.21 -24.80
N ASN A 76 21.38 -8.78 -23.68
CA ASN A 76 21.33 -10.23 -23.48
C ASN A 76 20.05 -10.83 -24.10
#